data_AF-A0A1F5CSV3-F1
#
_entry.id   AF-A0A1F5CSV3-F1
#
_cell.length_a   1.000
_cell.length_b   1.000
_cell.length_c   1.000
_cell.angle_alpha   90.00
_cell.angle_beta   90.00
_cell.angle_gamma   90.00
#
_symmetry.space_group_name_H-M   'P 1'
#
loop_
_entity.id
_entity.type
_entity.pdbx_description
1 polymer ?
#
loop_
_entity_poly.entity_id
_entity_poly.type
_entity_poly.pdbx_seq_one_letter_code
_entity_poly.pdbx_strand_id
1 'polypeptide(L)'
;MEIKEDKHIGQGSYVIAEWDSVQAENAVFQRALASLDQKMITKCNADWSPLRFNLGKSLSPGDGQYGRTTILPELFDDHSGTAMAHWRQLFTTAGHQTLIAGNGAGNTIPEDFKIAWAGLAFPNKQQHISEIKWQIGDRKYGRINIEEIKSYNKPAIIFEEGYVLDEEESFDLYGYVEGPIAVSEPFIAGLYQRIVMLGAAYFKRVSKVLGTCGAAIT
;
A
#
# COMPACT_ATOMS: atom_id res chain seq x y z
N MET A 1 34.99 15.26 17.72
CA MET A 1 33.56 15.39 18.05
C MET A 1 32.84 14.38 17.17
N GLU A 2 32.62 13.20 17.73
CA GLU A 2 32.09 12.04 17.02
C GLU A 2 30.58 12.24 16.84
N ILE A 3 30.16 12.46 15.60
CA ILE A 3 28.74 12.58 15.24
C ILE A 3 28.20 11.15 15.29
N LYS A 4 27.52 10.81 16.38
CA LYS A 4 26.73 9.58 16.45
C LYS A 4 25.60 9.71 15.45
N GLU A 5 25.66 8.95 14.36
CA GLU A 5 24.48 8.60 13.59
C GLU A 5 23.52 7.87 14.52
N ASP A 6 22.44 8.54 14.92
CA ASP A 6 21.29 7.90 15.56
C ASP A 6 20.62 7.02 14.51
N LYS A 7 21.13 5.79 14.39
CA LYS A 7 20.53 4.72 13.61
C LYS A 7 19.22 4.34 14.31
N HIS A 8 18.15 5.06 14.01
CA HIS A 8 16.81 4.74 14.50
C HIS A 8 16.44 3.34 13.99
N ILE A 9 16.48 2.39 14.91
CA ILE A 9 16.08 1.00 14.73
C ILE A 9 14.56 1.01 14.52
N GLY A 10 14.11 1.06 13.27
CA GLY A 10 12.92 0.37 12.76
C GLY A 10 11.60 0.41 13.53
N GLN A 11 11.35 1.39 14.40
CA GLN A 11 10.02 1.69 14.92
C GLN A 11 9.48 2.87 14.11
N GLY A 12 8.83 2.55 12.99
CA GLY A 12 8.11 3.54 12.19
C GLY A 12 6.99 4.12 13.04
N SER A 13 7.16 5.35 13.51
CA SER A 13 6.07 6.10 14.12
C SER A 13 5.00 6.37 13.05
N TYR A 14 3.75 6.42 13.48
CA TYR A 14 2.58 6.53 12.61
C TYR A 14 1.56 7.50 13.19
N VAL A 15 0.77 8.10 12.31
CA VAL A 15 -0.32 9.00 12.69
C VAL A 15 -1.63 8.38 12.22
N ILE A 16 -2.60 8.28 13.14
CA ILE A 16 -4.00 8.00 12.79
C ILE A 16 -4.71 9.34 12.60
N ALA A 17 -5.35 9.52 11.45
CA ALA A 17 -6.09 10.73 11.15
C ALA A 17 -7.32 10.43 10.29
N GLU A 18 -8.28 11.36 10.30
CA GLU A 18 -9.35 11.35 9.30
C GLU A 18 -8.74 11.57 7.92
N TRP A 19 -9.09 10.71 6.97
CA TRP A 19 -8.58 10.75 5.60
C TRP A 19 -8.74 12.14 4.95
N ASP A 20 -9.88 12.79 5.19
CA ASP A 20 -10.19 14.10 4.62
C ASP A 20 -9.22 15.19 5.18
N SER A 21 -8.78 15.06 6.44
CA SER A 21 -7.80 15.97 7.07
C SER A 21 -6.36 15.72 6.61
N VAL A 22 -6.01 14.47 6.28
CA VAL A 22 -4.68 14.11 5.77
C VAL A 22 -4.40 14.76 4.42
N GLN A 23 -5.39 14.83 3.53
CA GLN A 23 -5.24 15.50 2.24
C GLN A 23 -5.10 17.03 2.37
N ALA A 24 -5.77 17.64 3.34
CA ALA A 24 -5.90 19.10 3.40
C ALA A 24 -4.75 19.81 4.13
N GLU A 25 -4.26 19.30 5.27
CA GLU A 25 -3.55 20.18 6.24
C GLU A 25 -2.30 19.57 6.91
N ASN A 26 -1.96 18.30 6.68
CA ASN A 26 -0.82 17.69 7.38
C ASN A 26 0.52 17.92 6.65
N ALA A 27 1.24 18.99 7.03
CA ALA A 27 2.54 19.34 6.48
C ALA A 27 3.66 18.31 6.76
N VAL A 28 3.51 17.44 7.76
CA VAL A 28 4.45 16.32 8.00
C VAL A 28 4.22 15.23 6.97
N PHE A 29 2.96 14.87 6.73
CA PHE A 29 2.58 13.90 5.70
C PHE A 29 3.00 14.34 4.30
N GLN A 30 2.73 15.59 3.93
CA GLN A 30 3.13 16.11 2.61
C GLN A 30 4.66 16.08 2.42
N ARG A 31 5.44 16.36 3.48
CA ARG A 31 6.90 16.24 3.45
C ARG A 31 7.37 14.79 3.37
N ALA A 32 6.76 13.88 4.13
CA ALA A 32 7.07 12.46 4.08
C ALA A 32 6.80 11.89 2.68
N LEU A 33 5.65 12.25 2.10
CA LEU A 33 5.27 11.82 0.75
C LEU A 33 6.20 12.41 -0.32
N ALA A 34 6.56 13.69 -0.23
CA ALA A 34 7.50 14.32 -1.15
C ALA A 34 8.92 13.71 -1.05
N SER A 35 9.37 13.42 0.17
CA SER A 35 10.65 12.73 0.41
C SER A 35 10.62 11.32 -0.18
N LEU A 36 9.53 10.57 0.01
CA LEU A 36 9.35 9.24 -0.55
C LEU A 36 9.31 9.28 -2.09
N ASP A 37 8.59 10.23 -2.69
CA ASP A 37 8.52 10.43 -4.15
C ASP A 37 9.91 10.72 -4.73
N GLN A 38 10.71 11.57 -4.08
CA GLN A 38 12.09 11.87 -4.50
C GLN A 38 13.03 10.66 -4.36
N LYS A 39 12.89 9.89 -3.27
CA LYS A 39 13.64 8.62 -3.08
C LYS A 39 13.31 7.64 -4.20
N MET A 40 12.03 7.50 -4.54
CA MET A 40 11.58 6.63 -5.62
C MET A 40 12.08 7.07 -6.98
N ILE A 41 11.96 8.35 -7.33
CA ILE A 41 12.47 8.87 -8.61
C ILE A 41 13.97 8.61 -8.73
N THR A 42 14.74 8.82 -7.65
CA THR A 42 16.17 8.52 -7.62
C THR A 42 16.43 7.04 -7.89
N LYS A 43 15.72 6.15 -7.20
CA LYS A 43 15.85 4.70 -7.37
C LYS A 43 15.46 4.25 -8.77
N CYS A 44 14.30 4.66 -9.28
CA CYS A 44 13.85 4.35 -10.63
C CYS A 44 14.83 4.88 -11.70
N ASN A 45 15.39 6.08 -11.53
CA ASN A 45 16.39 6.60 -12.47
C ASN A 45 17.67 5.78 -12.50
N ALA A 46 18.07 5.18 -11.37
CA ALA A 46 19.23 4.30 -11.28
C ALA A 46 18.92 2.92 -11.88
N ASP A 47 17.87 2.27 -11.38
CA ASP A 47 17.54 0.89 -11.73
C ASP A 47 17.01 0.75 -13.17
N TRP A 48 16.32 1.78 -13.68
CA TRP A 48 15.64 1.75 -14.98
C TRP A 48 16.36 2.56 -16.04
N SER A 49 17.62 2.92 -15.82
CA SER A 49 18.42 3.64 -16.80
C SER A 49 18.41 2.90 -18.15
N PRO A 50 18.17 3.59 -19.29
CA PRO A 50 18.21 5.04 -19.48
C PRO A 50 16.88 5.78 -19.27
N LEU A 51 15.82 5.15 -18.77
CA LEU A 51 14.52 5.79 -18.57
C LEU A 51 14.61 6.97 -17.58
N ARG A 52 13.75 7.98 -17.77
CA ARG A 52 13.69 9.19 -16.94
C ARG A 52 12.26 9.52 -16.53
N PHE A 53 12.10 10.09 -15.33
CA PHE A 53 10.81 10.60 -14.90
C PHE A 53 10.48 11.93 -15.58
N ASN A 54 9.22 12.09 -16.01
CA ASN A 54 8.68 13.36 -16.42
C ASN A 54 7.36 13.62 -15.69
N LEU A 55 7.39 14.58 -14.75
CA LEU A 55 6.22 14.91 -13.93
C LEU A 55 5.00 15.28 -14.78
N GLY A 56 5.19 16.06 -15.85
CA GLY A 56 4.12 16.52 -16.75
C GLY A 56 3.54 15.43 -17.65
N LYS A 57 4.16 14.24 -17.69
CA LYS A 57 3.70 13.07 -18.45
C LYS A 57 3.58 11.82 -17.58
N SER A 58 3.45 11.98 -16.26
CA SER A 58 3.49 10.88 -15.30
C SER A 58 2.45 9.77 -15.58
N LEU A 59 1.21 10.13 -15.97
CA LEU A 59 0.16 9.14 -16.27
C LEU A 59 0.26 8.55 -17.69
N SER A 60 1.01 9.19 -18.59
CA SER A 60 1.15 8.80 -19.99
C SER A 60 2.56 9.11 -20.48
N PRO A 61 3.58 8.39 -19.96
CA PRO A 61 4.97 8.70 -20.25
C PRO A 61 5.26 8.41 -21.73
N GLY A 62 6.15 9.20 -22.33
CA GLY A 62 6.57 9.00 -23.72
C GLY A 62 7.77 8.04 -23.82
N ASP A 63 8.31 7.93 -25.03
CA ASP A 63 9.51 7.11 -25.29
C ASP A 63 10.68 7.52 -24.38
N GLY A 64 11.34 6.54 -23.78
CA GLY A 64 12.46 6.76 -22.85
C GLY A 64 12.04 7.30 -21.48
N GLN A 65 10.75 7.26 -21.14
CA GLN A 65 10.21 7.69 -19.85
C GLN A 65 9.48 6.58 -19.13
N TYR A 66 9.45 6.66 -17.79
CA TYR A 66 8.58 5.84 -16.95
C TYR A 66 7.49 6.70 -16.32
N GLY A 67 6.40 6.06 -15.90
CA GLY A 67 5.22 6.71 -15.39
C GLY A 67 5.03 6.58 -13.88
N ARG A 68 4.02 7.26 -13.37
CA ARG A 68 3.55 7.22 -11.98
C ARG A 68 2.03 7.30 -11.96
N THR A 69 1.39 6.42 -11.20
CA THR A 69 -0.05 6.39 -10.93
C THR A 69 -0.30 6.21 -9.43
N THR A 70 -1.57 6.18 -9.00
CA THR A 70 -1.93 5.68 -7.66
C THR A 70 -1.56 4.21 -7.53
N ILE A 71 -1.38 3.73 -6.31
CA ILE A 71 -1.26 2.29 -6.07
C ILE A 71 -2.53 1.60 -6.60
N LEU A 72 -2.36 0.59 -7.44
CA LEU A 72 -3.45 -0.14 -8.07
C LEU A 72 -3.72 -1.43 -7.28
N PRO A 73 -4.98 -1.79 -7.00
CA PRO A 73 -5.33 -3.06 -6.36
C PRO A 73 -4.71 -4.26 -7.10
N GLU A 74 -4.69 -4.22 -8.43
CA GLU A 74 -4.28 -5.33 -9.29
C GLU A 74 -2.83 -5.76 -9.12
N LEU A 75 -1.99 -4.95 -8.47
CA LEU A 75 -0.61 -5.28 -8.12
C LEU A 75 -0.51 -6.24 -6.92
N PHE A 76 -1.65 -6.58 -6.30
CA PHE A 76 -1.72 -7.34 -5.07
C PHE A 76 -2.80 -8.42 -5.12
N ASP A 77 -2.59 -9.45 -4.28
CA ASP A 77 -3.57 -10.47 -3.96
C ASP A 77 -4.32 -10.13 -2.66
N ASP A 78 -5.57 -10.55 -2.59
CA ASP A 78 -6.41 -10.47 -1.41
C ASP A 78 -6.05 -11.53 -0.35
N HIS A 79 -6.79 -11.55 0.77
CA HIS A 79 -6.59 -12.53 1.83
C HIS A 79 -6.72 -14.01 1.40
N SER A 80 -7.35 -14.27 0.25
CA SER A 80 -7.54 -15.60 -0.34
C SER A 80 -6.47 -15.99 -1.36
N GLY A 81 -5.49 -15.11 -1.63
CA GLY A 81 -4.48 -15.32 -2.66
C GLY A 81 -5.01 -15.11 -4.08
N THR A 82 -6.01 -14.24 -4.24
CA THR A 82 -6.59 -13.89 -5.55
C THR A 82 -6.27 -12.45 -5.89
N ALA A 83 -5.81 -12.20 -7.13
CA ALA A 83 -5.52 -10.86 -7.63
C ALA A 83 -6.71 -9.90 -7.47
N MET A 84 -6.45 -8.73 -6.88
CA MET A 84 -7.49 -7.78 -6.52
C MET A 84 -7.90 -6.92 -7.71
N ALA A 85 -9.21 -6.84 -8.02
CA ALA A 85 -9.74 -5.83 -8.94
C ALA A 85 -10.16 -4.53 -8.23
N HIS A 86 -10.28 -4.57 -6.90
CA HIS A 86 -10.67 -3.44 -6.07
C HIS A 86 -10.23 -3.66 -4.61
N TRP A 87 -10.08 -2.59 -3.84
CA TRP A 87 -9.64 -2.65 -2.43
C TRP A 87 -10.62 -3.33 -1.46
N ARG A 88 -11.83 -3.70 -1.91
CA ARG A 88 -12.86 -4.33 -1.08
C ARG A 88 -12.66 -5.85 -1.02
N GLN A 89 -12.57 -6.41 0.17
CA GLN A 89 -12.44 -7.85 0.39
C GLN A 89 -13.55 -8.36 1.30
N LEU A 90 -13.95 -9.63 1.13
CA LEU A 90 -14.92 -10.32 1.99
C LEU A 90 -14.19 -11.25 2.95
N PHE A 91 -14.18 -10.92 4.24
CA PHE A 91 -13.65 -11.78 5.30
C PHE A 91 -14.76 -12.67 5.86
N THR A 92 -14.51 -13.97 5.91
CA THR A 92 -15.47 -14.98 6.43
C THR A 92 -15.01 -15.62 7.73
N THR A 93 -13.74 -15.43 8.10
CA THR A 93 -13.13 -15.97 9.32
C THR A 93 -12.53 -14.83 10.15
N ALA A 94 -12.60 -14.92 11.48
CA ALA A 94 -11.95 -13.99 12.40
C ALA A 94 -10.55 -14.50 12.80
N GLY A 95 -9.69 -13.60 13.25
CA GLY A 95 -8.33 -13.91 13.70
C GLY A 95 -7.25 -13.37 12.76
N HIS A 96 -6.03 -13.86 12.96
CA HIS A 96 -4.86 -13.44 12.19
C HIS A 96 -4.92 -13.96 10.76
N GLN A 97 -4.94 -13.04 9.80
CA GLN A 97 -5.01 -13.36 8.37
C GLN A 97 -4.05 -12.47 7.59
N THR A 98 -3.63 -12.95 6.42
CA THR A 98 -3.08 -12.09 5.38
C THR A 98 -4.19 -11.13 4.95
N LEU A 99 -3.87 -9.85 4.78
CA LEU A 99 -4.80 -8.85 4.30
C LEU A 99 -4.53 -8.51 2.84
N ILE A 100 -3.26 -8.31 2.50
CA ILE A 100 -2.80 -7.94 1.15
C ILE A 100 -1.41 -8.56 0.97
N ALA A 101 -1.15 -9.18 -0.18
CA ALA A 101 0.18 -9.70 -0.53
C ALA A 101 0.54 -9.27 -1.96
N GLY A 102 1.82 -9.29 -2.35
CA GLY A 102 2.17 -9.12 -3.77
C GLY A 102 1.52 -10.21 -4.62
N ASN A 103 1.11 -9.90 -5.85
CA ASN A 103 0.40 -10.87 -6.72
C ASN A 103 1.34 -11.79 -7.55
N GLY A 104 2.66 -11.57 -7.45
CA GLY A 104 3.67 -12.37 -8.12
C GLY A 104 3.95 -13.68 -7.38
N ALA A 105 4.61 -14.62 -8.05
CA ALA A 105 5.01 -15.88 -7.43
C ALA A 105 5.94 -15.60 -6.23
N GLY A 106 5.57 -16.11 -5.05
CA GLY A 106 6.28 -15.81 -3.79
C GLY A 106 5.84 -14.50 -3.13
N ASN A 107 4.62 -14.03 -3.42
CA ASN A 107 4.02 -12.80 -2.92
C ASN A 107 4.83 -11.56 -3.32
N THR A 108 5.40 -11.57 -4.53
CA THR A 108 6.28 -10.52 -5.03
C THR A 108 5.52 -9.43 -5.75
N ILE A 109 6.07 -8.21 -5.74
CA ILE A 109 5.56 -7.14 -6.59
C ILE A 109 5.86 -7.46 -8.07
N PRO A 110 4.91 -7.24 -9.00
CA PRO A 110 5.15 -7.44 -10.43
C PRO A 110 6.42 -6.81 -10.96
N GLU A 111 7.03 -7.50 -11.94
CA GLU A 111 8.03 -6.88 -12.82
C GLU A 111 7.47 -5.60 -13.46
N ASP A 112 8.34 -4.62 -13.70
CA ASP A 112 8.05 -3.29 -14.23
C ASP A 112 7.39 -2.31 -13.24
N PHE A 113 7.10 -2.71 -12.00
CA PHE A 113 6.48 -1.86 -10.98
C PHE A 113 7.33 -1.67 -9.73
N LYS A 114 7.45 -0.42 -9.26
CA LYS A 114 7.95 -0.12 -7.90
C LYS A 114 6.92 0.73 -7.17
N ILE A 115 6.77 0.52 -5.87
CA ILE A 115 5.69 1.14 -5.09
C ILE A 115 6.28 1.97 -3.95
N ALA A 116 5.88 3.24 -3.89
CA ALA A 116 6.02 4.10 -2.73
C ALA A 116 4.80 3.90 -1.82
N TRP A 117 4.95 3.16 -0.73
CA TRP A 117 3.88 2.88 0.21
C TRP A 117 3.98 3.80 1.44
N ALA A 118 3.06 4.76 1.55
CA ALA A 118 3.05 5.79 2.57
C ALA A 118 2.11 5.49 3.75
N GLY A 119 1.18 4.53 3.61
CA GLY A 119 0.21 4.22 4.65
C GLY A 119 -1.00 3.41 4.17
N LEU A 120 -2.02 3.33 5.00
CA LEU A 120 -3.27 2.61 4.75
C LEU A 120 -4.47 3.50 5.08
N ALA A 121 -5.50 3.47 4.24
CA ALA A 121 -6.81 4.02 4.57
C ALA A 121 -7.82 2.89 4.73
N PHE A 122 -8.72 3.04 5.71
CA PHE A 122 -9.80 2.12 5.98
C PHE A 122 -11.14 2.85 5.84
N PRO A 123 -11.61 3.11 4.60
CA PRO A 123 -12.84 3.86 4.35
C PRO A 123 -14.10 2.97 4.56
N ASN A 124 -14.23 2.38 5.74
CA ASN A 124 -15.35 1.53 6.15
C ASN A 124 -16.15 2.22 7.25
N LYS A 125 -17.47 2.09 7.22
CA LYS A 125 -18.32 2.58 8.32
C LYS A 125 -18.16 1.74 9.59
N GLN A 126 -17.80 0.47 9.43
CA GLN A 126 -17.56 -0.48 10.52
C GLN A 126 -16.15 -1.05 10.33
N GLN A 127 -15.29 -0.85 11.32
CA GLN A 127 -13.90 -1.30 11.29
C GLN A 127 -13.78 -2.62 12.03
N HIS A 128 -13.22 -3.62 11.36
CA HIS A 128 -12.96 -4.94 11.93
C HIS A 128 -11.48 -5.28 12.00
N ILE A 129 -10.59 -4.38 11.57
CA ILE A 129 -9.15 -4.58 11.67
C ILE A 129 -8.65 -3.85 12.92
N SER A 130 -7.97 -4.57 13.81
CA SER A 130 -7.43 -4.00 15.06
C SER A 130 -5.92 -4.12 15.22
N GLU A 131 -5.27 -4.91 14.38
CA GLU A 131 -3.81 -5.03 14.36
C GLU A 131 -3.34 -5.12 12.92
N ILE A 132 -2.17 -4.54 12.64
CA ILE A 132 -1.43 -4.77 11.40
C ILE A 132 0.03 -5.14 11.68
N LYS A 133 0.61 -5.95 10.80
CA LYS A 133 2.05 -6.24 10.74
C LYS A 133 2.42 -6.54 9.29
N TRP A 134 3.65 -6.30 8.88
CA TRP A 134 4.05 -6.58 7.51
C TRP A 134 5.48 -7.08 7.38
N GLN A 135 5.77 -7.64 6.22
CA GLN A 135 7.08 -8.09 5.79
C GLN A 135 7.35 -7.55 4.38
N ILE A 136 8.58 -7.10 4.14
CA ILE A 136 9.08 -6.67 2.83
C ILE A 136 10.41 -7.40 2.62
N GLY A 137 10.51 -8.24 1.60
CA GLY A 137 11.65 -9.13 1.39
C GLY A 137 11.90 -10.01 2.63
N ASP A 138 13.14 -10.01 3.10
CA ASP A 138 13.55 -10.70 4.34
C ASP A 138 13.27 -9.89 5.62
N ARG A 139 12.81 -8.64 5.48
CA ARG A 139 12.65 -7.72 6.61
C ARG A 139 11.24 -7.76 7.17
N LYS A 140 11.14 -8.19 8.43
CA LYS A 140 9.90 -8.17 9.21
C LYS A 140 9.77 -6.87 9.98
N TYR A 141 8.57 -6.29 9.97
CA TYR A 141 8.24 -5.08 10.71
C TYR A 141 7.37 -5.41 11.93
N GLY A 142 7.44 -4.54 12.93
CA GLY A 142 6.72 -4.73 14.19
C GLY A 142 5.20 -4.76 14.02
N ARG A 143 4.52 -5.34 15.01
CA ARG A 143 3.06 -5.29 15.10
C ARG A 143 2.63 -3.92 15.60
N ILE A 144 1.56 -3.41 15.02
CA ILE A 144 0.93 -2.15 15.42
C ILE A 144 -0.52 -2.46 15.78
N ASN A 145 -0.88 -2.22 17.04
CA ASN A 145 -2.29 -2.20 17.44
C ASN A 145 -2.88 -0.86 16.97
N ILE A 146 -4.04 -0.95 16.35
CA ILE A 146 -4.74 0.16 15.69
C ILE A 146 -6.22 0.19 16.09
N GLU A 147 -6.58 -0.35 17.25
CA GLU A 147 -7.97 -0.40 17.74
C GLU A 147 -8.65 0.98 17.74
N GLU A 148 -7.86 2.04 17.94
CA GLU A 148 -8.32 3.43 17.95
C GLU A 148 -8.97 3.86 16.64
N ILE A 149 -8.68 3.20 15.50
CA ILE A 149 -9.30 3.55 14.20
C ILE A 149 -10.82 3.44 14.22
N LYS A 150 -11.39 2.63 15.12
CA LYS A 150 -12.85 2.48 15.30
C LYS A 150 -13.54 3.78 15.73
N SER A 151 -12.79 4.71 16.30
CA SER A 151 -13.30 6.02 16.74
C SER A 151 -13.39 7.05 15.61
N TYR A 152 -12.77 6.76 14.46
CA TYR A 152 -12.71 7.65 13.29
C TYR A 152 -13.74 7.23 12.26
N ASN A 153 -14.20 8.19 11.45
CA ASN A 153 -15.20 7.95 10.40
C ASN A 153 -14.55 7.42 9.10
N LYS A 154 -13.38 7.95 8.74
CA LYS A 154 -12.55 7.51 7.61
C LYS A 154 -11.08 7.40 8.06
N PRO A 155 -10.75 6.44 8.94
CA PRO A 155 -9.40 6.32 9.46
C PRO A 155 -8.38 6.07 8.37
N ALA A 156 -7.24 6.76 8.49
CA ALA A 156 -6.03 6.48 7.76
C ALA A 156 -4.84 6.39 8.72
N ILE A 157 -3.98 5.42 8.49
CA ILE A 157 -2.69 5.24 9.13
C ILE A 157 -1.64 5.75 8.16
N ILE A 158 -0.87 6.74 8.60
CA ILE A 158 0.20 7.33 7.82
C ILE A 158 1.52 7.04 8.52
N PHE A 159 2.48 6.47 7.79
CA PHE A 159 3.82 6.28 8.31
C PHE A 159 4.60 7.59 8.27
N GLU A 160 5.39 7.88 9.30
CA GLU A 160 6.30 9.03 9.28
C GLU A 160 7.33 8.93 8.16
N GLU A 161 7.81 7.71 7.91
CA GLU A 161 8.62 7.36 6.74
C GLU A 161 7.94 6.23 5.97
N GLY A 162 7.59 6.49 4.72
CA GLY A 162 7.03 5.46 3.85
C GLY A 162 8.07 4.42 3.43
N TYR A 163 7.57 3.30 2.93
CA TYR A 163 8.36 2.17 2.47
C TYR A 163 8.44 2.14 0.96
N VAL A 164 9.55 1.60 0.46
CA VAL A 164 9.74 1.28 -0.95
C VAL A 164 9.51 -0.22 -1.08
N LEU A 165 8.63 -0.61 -1.99
CA LEU A 165 8.49 -1.99 -2.44
C LEU A 165 9.11 -2.06 -3.83
N ASP A 166 10.18 -2.84 -3.94
CA ASP A 166 10.90 -2.99 -5.19
C ASP A 166 10.25 -4.00 -6.13
N GLU A 167 10.66 -3.99 -7.40
CA GLU A 167 10.25 -5.04 -8.35
C GLU A 167 10.72 -6.40 -7.84
N GLU A 168 9.85 -7.40 -7.95
CA GLU A 168 10.13 -8.79 -7.55
C GLU A 168 10.50 -8.96 -6.06
N GLU A 169 10.31 -7.93 -5.24
CA GLU A 169 10.46 -8.01 -3.79
C GLU A 169 9.17 -8.53 -3.17
N SER A 170 9.28 -9.47 -2.22
CA SER A 170 8.12 -10.03 -1.54
C SER A 170 7.46 -9.00 -0.62
N PHE A 171 6.14 -9.01 -0.56
CA PHE A 171 5.35 -8.16 0.31
C PHE A 171 4.19 -8.95 0.92
N ASP A 172 4.10 -8.92 2.24
CA ASP A 172 2.99 -9.50 2.99
C ASP A 172 2.50 -8.52 4.05
N LEU A 173 1.24 -8.09 3.96
CA LEU A 173 0.53 -7.38 5.01
C LEU A 173 -0.41 -8.36 5.71
N TYR A 174 -0.27 -8.46 7.02
CA TYR A 174 -1.16 -9.23 7.89
C TYR A 174 -1.90 -8.31 8.85
N GLY A 175 -3.00 -8.82 9.38
CA GLY A 175 -3.66 -8.19 10.51
C GLY A 175 -4.59 -9.12 11.25
N TYR A 176 -5.20 -8.57 12.30
CA TYR A 176 -6.20 -9.27 13.09
C TYR A 176 -7.59 -8.80 12.69
N VAL A 177 -8.42 -9.73 12.20
CA VAL A 177 -9.82 -9.49 11.86
C VAL A 177 -10.69 -9.85 13.05
N GLU A 178 -11.38 -8.86 13.61
CA GLU A 178 -12.27 -9.03 14.75
C GLU A 178 -13.63 -9.59 14.36
N GLY A 179 -14.11 -10.50 15.20
CA GLY A 179 -15.49 -10.97 15.18
C GLY A 179 -16.43 -10.09 16.03
N PRO A 180 -17.73 -10.41 16.06
CA PRO A 180 -18.35 -11.57 15.40
C PRO A 180 -18.50 -11.37 13.88
N ILE A 181 -18.27 -12.44 13.12
CA ILE A 181 -18.55 -12.46 11.67
C ILE A 181 -19.93 -13.06 11.47
N ALA A 182 -20.80 -12.35 10.74
CA ALA A 182 -22.13 -12.84 10.44
C ALA A 182 -22.07 -14.13 9.60
N VAL A 183 -22.66 -15.20 10.12
CA VAL A 183 -22.68 -16.53 9.48
C VAL A 183 -23.98 -16.84 8.74
N SER A 184 -25.03 -16.01 8.88
CA SER A 184 -26.38 -16.35 8.38
C SER A 184 -27.29 -15.16 8.01
N GLU A 185 -26.75 -13.97 7.74
CA GLU A 185 -27.56 -12.83 7.26
C GLU A 185 -27.97 -13.06 5.79
N PRO A 186 -29.15 -12.61 5.34
CA PRO A 186 -29.96 -13.28 4.31
C PRO A 186 -29.36 -13.37 2.90
N PHE A 187 -28.19 -12.78 2.61
CA PHE A 187 -27.59 -12.79 1.27
C PHE A 187 -26.05 -12.97 1.20
N ILE A 188 -25.28 -12.70 2.27
CA ILE A 188 -23.80 -12.91 2.28
C ILE A 188 -23.35 -13.25 3.71
N ALA A 189 -22.70 -14.41 3.90
CA ALA A 189 -21.98 -14.73 5.12
C ALA A 189 -20.57 -14.13 5.06
N GLY A 190 -20.25 -13.20 5.97
CA GLY A 190 -18.98 -12.51 6.01
C GLY A 190 -19.11 -10.99 6.23
N LEU A 191 -17.96 -10.34 6.40
CA LEU A 191 -17.83 -8.89 6.55
C LEU A 191 -16.98 -8.32 5.43
N TYR A 192 -17.41 -7.18 4.89
CA TYR A 192 -16.63 -6.47 3.90
C TYR A 192 -15.73 -5.44 4.58
N GLN A 193 -14.45 -5.46 4.22
CA GLN A 193 -13.50 -4.40 4.59
C GLN A 193 -12.80 -3.89 3.34
N ARG A 194 -12.61 -2.57 3.29
CA ARG A 194 -11.71 -1.91 2.36
C ARG A 194 -10.44 -1.53 3.09
N ILE A 195 -9.31 -1.98 2.56
CA ILE A 195 -7.98 -1.64 3.02
C ILE A 195 -7.27 -1.07 1.81
N VAL A 196 -7.06 0.25 1.79
CA VAL A 196 -6.54 0.97 0.63
C VAL A 196 -5.09 1.33 0.90
N MET A 197 -4.16 0.88 0.06
CA MET A 197 -2.78 1.31 0.14
C MET A 197 -2.64 2.75 -0.35
N LEU A 198 -1.99 3.58 0.46
CA LEU A 198 -1.76 4.99 0.17
C LEU A 198 -0.34 5.20 -0.37
N GLY A 199 -0.20 6.04 -1.39
CA GLY A 199 1.08 6.38 -1.99
C GLY A 199 1.01 6.38 -3.52
N ALA A 200 2.08 5.93 -4.18
CA ALA A 200 2.19 5.94 -5.62
C ALA A 200 2.86 4.67 -6.15
N ALA A 201 2.43 4.21 -7.32
CA ALA A 201 3.10 3.16 -8.08
C ALA A 201 3.78 3.77 -9.30
N TYR A 202 5.03 3.41 -9.53
CA TYR A 202 5.80 3.77 -10.72
C TYR A 202 5.84 2.57 -11.65
N PHE A 203 5.76 2.82 -12.94
CA PHE A 203 5.67 1.77 -13.95
C PHE A 203 6.59 2.06 -15.13
N LYS A 204 7.36 1.05 -15.56
CA LYS A 204 8.21 1.15 -16.77
C LYS A 204 7.40 1.09 -18.05
N ARG A 205 6.41 0.20 -18.10
CA ARG A 205 5.66 -0.13 -19.32
C ARG A 205 4.24 0.40 -19.25
N VAL A 206 3.93 1.36 -20.12
CA VAL A 206 2.61 2.00 -20.19
C VAL A 206 1.49 1.01 -20.48
N SER A 207 1.75 0.01 -21.32
CA SER A 207 0.77 -1.02 -21.70
C SER A 207 0.26 -1.84 -20.52
N LYS A 208 1.04 -1.95 -19.44
CA LYS A 208 0.67 -2.64 -18.20
C LYS A 208 -0.36 -1.83 -17.38
N VAL A 209 -0.45 -0.52 -17.58
CA VAL A 209 -1.33 0.38 -16.79
C VAL A 209 -2.48 0.95 -17.62
N LEU A 210 -2.23 1.26 -18.89
CA LEU A 210 -3.21 1.82 -19.83
C LEU A 210 -3.74 0.76 -20.80
N GLY A 211 -3.95 -0.47 -20.32
CA GLY A 211 -4.62 -1.51 -21.09
C GLY A 211 -6.01 -1.07 -21.57
N THR A 212 -6.59 -1.82 -22.52
CA THR A 212 -7.99 -1.61 -22.94
C THR A 212 -8.87 -1.56 -21.69
N CYS A 213 -9.80 -0.60 -21.60
CA CYS A 213 -10.74 -0.54 -20.48
C CYS A 213 -11.43 -1.90 -20.31
N GLY A 214 -11.17 -2.59 -19.18
CA GLY A 214 -11.67 -3.95 -18.90
C GLY A 214 -10.67 -5.09 -19.13
N ALA A 215 -9.44 -4.82 -19.58
CA ALA A 215 -8.35 -5.80 -19.58
C ALA A 215 -7.70 -5.90 -18.19
N ALA A 216 -7.36 -7.11 -17.78
CA ALA A 216 -6.58 -7.33 -16.56
C ALA A 216 -5.19 -6.70 -16.72
N ILE A 217 -4.73 -6.02 -15.66
CA ILE A 217 -3.34 -5.62 -15.51
C ILE A 217 -2.55 -6.89 -15.22
N THR A 218 -1.89 -7.43 -16.23
CA THR A 218 -1.00 -8.62 -16.15
C THR A 218 0.42 -8.20 -16.40
#